data_AF-V9Q2P4-F1
#
_entry.id   AF-V9Q2P4-F1
#
_cell.length_a   1.000
_cell.length_b   1.000
_cell.length_c   1.000
_cell.angle_alpha   90.00
_cell.angle_beta   90.00
_cell.angle_gamma   90.00
#
_symmetry.space_group_name_H-M   'P 1'
#
loop_
_entity.id
_entity.type
_entity.pdbx_description
1 polymer ?
#
loop_
_entity_poly.entity_id
_entity_poly.type
_entity_poly.pdbx_seq_one_letter_code
_entity_poly.pdbx_strand_id
1 'polypeptide(L)'
;MPVTLYHFPASPPSRIALAAAKVVGVDVDVKIVNLFAGEHLKEEFVKFPVLFLGKTSVEDSVKASAYEAIGFLEKFLEPSGWVAGDHLTIADVACAVTATSMQAIGLDFSGYPKTKDWIERCKKIPGFQEANEEGAEIFGERVRSRLPPNHLAP
;
A
#
# COMPACT_ATOMS: atom_id res chain seq x y z
N MET A 1 8.25 14.70 11.64
CA MET A 1 8.18 15.10 10.22
C MET A 1 6.71 15.23 9.85
N PRO A 2 6.28 16.28 9.13
CA PRO A 2 4.91 16.37 8.65
C PRO A 2 4.61 15.22 7.68
N VAL A 3 3.38 14.72 7.68
CA VAL A 3 2.93 13.67 6.77
C VAL A 3 2.61 14.30 5.42
N THR A 4 3.32 13.92 4.35
CA THR A 4 3.05 14.41 3.00
C THR A 4 2.00 13.54 2.31
N LEU A 5 0.92 14.16 1.80
CA LEU A 5 -0.11 13.52 0.99
C LEU A 5 0.04 13.91 -0.48
N TYR A 6 0.38 12.94 -1.32
CA TYR A 6 0.36 13.10 -2.77
C TYR A 6 -1.07 13.03 -3.31
N HIS A 7 -1.53 14.14 -3.88
CA HIS A 7 -2.93 14.33 -4.21
C HIS A 7 -3.17 14.58 -5.70
N PHE A 8 -4.17 13.91 -6.27
CA PHE A 8 -4.72 14.26 -7.58
C PHE A 8 -6.20 14.58 -7.46
N PRO A 9 -6.65 15.84 -7.67
CA PRO A 9 -8.03 16.26 -7.43
C PRO A 9 -9.08 15.45 -8.21
N ALA A 10 -8.76 15.01 -9.43
CA ALA A 10 -9.69 14.21 -10.22
C ALA A 10 -9.78 12.74 -9.74
N SER A 11 -8.79 12.24 -8.99
CA SER A 11 -8.77 10.85 -8.50
C SER A 11 -9.71 10.66 -7.30
N PRO A 12 -10.74 9.78 -7.40
CA PRO A 12 -11.60 9.44 -6.27
C PRO A 12 -10.85 8.94 -5.03
N PRO A 13 -9.91 7.96 -5.08
CA PRO A 13 -9.20 7.49 -3.89
C PRO A 13 -8.31 8.57 -3.26
N SER A 14 -7.73 9.45 -4.09
CA SER A 14 -6.92 10.56 -3.59
C SER A 14 -7.73 11.60 -2.81
N ARG A 15 -8.97 11.86 -3.24
CA ARG A 15 -9.91 12.73 -2.50
C ARG A 15 -10.39 12.10 -1.20
N ILE A 16 -10.59 10.78 -1.16
CA ILE A 16 -10.95 10.06 0.08
C ILE A 16 -9.87 10.24 1.14
N ALA A 17 -8.59 10.06 0.77
CA ALA A 17 -7.47 10.25 1.69
C ALA A 17 -7.37 11.68 2.23
N LEU A 18 -7.49 12.70 1.36
CA LEU A 18 -7.47 14.10 1.77
C LEU A 18 -8.67 14.46 2.67
N ALA A 19 -9.86 13.94 2.35
CA ALA A 19 -11.06 14.16 3.16
C ALA A 19 -10.91 13.51 4.54
N ALA A 20 -10.40 12.27 4.61
CA ALA A 20 -10.15 11.58 5.87
C ALA A 20 -9.14 12.34 6.75
N ALA A 21 -8.02 12.81 6.18
CA ALA A 21 -7.04 13.61 6.91
C ALA A 21 -7.67 14.87 7.52
N LYS A 22 -8.49 15.59 6.74
CA LYS A 22 -9.21 16.78 7.22
C LYS A 22 -10.23 16.47 8.31
N VAL A 23 -10.99 15.38 8.17
CA VAL A 23 -12.01 14.99 9.16
C VAL A 23 -11.39 14.60 10.49
N VAL A 24 -10.24 13.93 10.47
CA VAL A 24 -9.52 13.48 11.68
C VAL A 24 -8.68 14.60 12.31
N GLY A 25 -8.51 15.74 11.62
CA GLY A 25 -7.70 16.85 12.09
C GLY A 25 -6.19 16.61 11.98
N VAL A 26 -5.78 15.73 11.06
CA VAL A 26 -4.36 15.49 10.76
C VAL A 26 -3.88 16.55 9.79
N ASP A 27 -2.87 17.30 10.19
CA ASP A 27 -2.22 18.28 9.32
C ASP A 27 -1.31 17.55 8.33
N VAL A 28 -1.60 17.70 7.02
CA VAL A 28 -0.89 17.03 5.94
C VAL A 28 -0.35 18.04 4.94
N ASP A 29 0.90 17.85 4.52
CA ASP A 29 1.51 18.61 3.44
C ASP A 29 1.04 18.04 2.10
N VAL A 30 0.21 18.79 1.36
CA VAL A 30 -0.42 18.29 0.13
C VAL A 30 0.43 18.62 -1.09
N LYS A 31 0.99 17.59 -1.75
CA LYS A 31 1.71 17.74 -3.01
C LYS A 31 0.86 17.25 -4.18
N ILE A 32 0.52 18.14 -5.11
CA ILE A 32 -0.30 17.78 -6.29
C ILE A 32 0.53 16.94 -7.27
N VAL A 33 -0.06 15.86 -7.78
CA VAL A 33 0.54 14.99 -8.81
C VAL A 33 -0.46 14.77 -9.93
N ASN A 34 -0.15 15.25 -11.13
CA ASN A 34 -1.02 15.10 -12.29
C ASN A 34 -0.82 13.74 -12.96
N LEU A 35 -1.84 12.88 -12.81
CA LEU A 35 -1.82 11.55 -13.43
C LEU A 35 -1.89 11.61 -14.96
N PHE A 36 -2.67 12.53 -15.53
CA PHE A 36 -2.83 12.66 -16.98
C PHE A 36 -1.58 13.19 -17.68
N ALA A 37 -0.81 14.04 -17.00
CA ALA A 37 0.48 14.50 -17.48
C ALA A 37 1.62 13.50 -17.22
N GLY A 38 1.32 12.31 -16.69
CA GLY A 38 2.33 11.30 -16.40
C GLY A 38 3.28 11.68 -15.27
N GLU A 39 2.94 12.62 -14.38
CA GLU A 39 3.87 13.08 -13.34
C GLU A 39 4.21 11.99 -12.32
N HIS A 40 3.28 11.06 -12.11
CA HIS A 40 3.48 9.83 -11.34
C HIS A 40 4.51 8.85 -11.96
N LEU A 41 4.99 9.14 -13.17
CA LEU A 41 6.01 8.36 -13.88
C LEU A 41 7.42 8.99 -13.79
N LYS A 42 7.57 10.14 -13.12
CA LYS A 42 8.90 10.70 -12.81
C LYS A 42 9.60 9.81 -11.80
N GLU A 43 10.93 9.71 -11.86
CA GLU A 43 11.74 8.80 -11.02
C GLU A 43 11.43 8.91 -9.52
N GLU A 44 11.04 10.09 -9.03
CA GLU A 44 10.62 10.33 -7.64
C GLU A 44 9.27 9.69 -7.22
N PHE A 45 8.43 9.29 -8.18
CA PHE A 45 7.09 8.69 -8.00
C PHE A 45 6.99 7.24 -8.47
N VAL A 46 8.00 6.78 -9.21
CA VAL A 46 7.99 5.47 -9.85
C VAL A 46 8.18 4.38 -8.80
N LYS A 47 7.05 3.88 -8.30
CA LYS A 47 6.89 2.49 -7.82
C LYS A 47 5.88 1.70 -8.66
N PHE A 48 5.49 2.23 -9.83
CA PHE A 48 4.60 1.59 -10.82
C PHE A 48 5.28 1.15 -12.15
N PRO A 49 6.57 0.73 -12.21
CA PRO A 49 7.24 0.52 -13.49
C PRO A 49 7.00 -0.86 -14.14
N VAL A 50 6.78 -1.91 -13.35
CA VAL A 50 6.84 -3.30 -13.86
C VAL A 50 5.68 -3.63 -14.81
N LEU A 51 4.47 -3.20 -14.46
CA LEU A 51 3.27 -3.52 -15.25
C LEU A 51 3.11 -2.60 -16.47
N PHE A 52 3.37 -1.31 -16.31
CA PHE A 52 2.97 -0.29 -17.29
C PHE A 52 4.13 0.31 -18.09
N LEU A 53 5.37 0.21 -17.58
CA LEU A 53 6.57 0.75 -18.26
C LEU A 53 7.52 -0.34 -18.76
N GLY A 54 7.10 -1.62 -18.69
CA GLY A 54 7.87 -2.76 -19.21
C GLY A 54 9.19 -3.04 -18.50
N LYS A 55 9.41 -2.45 -17.32
CA LYS A 55 10.63 -2.69 -16.52
C LYS A 55 10.59 -4.08 -15.91
N THR A 56 11.75 -4.75 -15.87
CA THR A 56 11.91 -6.11 -15.34
C THR A 56 12.72 -6.16 -14.05
N SER A 57 12.97 -5.01 -13.43
CA SER A 57 13.66 -4.89 -12.15
C SER A 57 13.08 -3.75 -11.32
N VAL A 58 13.25 -3.86 -10.01
CA VAL A 58 12.90 -2.87 -9.00
C VAL A 58 14.18 -2.46 -8.26
N GLU A 59 14.41 -1.16 -8.14
CA GLU A 59 15.59 -0.59 -7.46
C GLU A 59 15.56 -0.84 -5.95
N ASP A 60 16.75 -0.91 -5.34
CA ASP A 60 16.88 -1.18 -3.90
C ASP A 60 16.28 -0.08 -3.02
N SER A 61 16.41 1.18 -3.42
CA SER A 61 15.76 2.33 -2.74
C SER A 61 14.23 2.18 -2.69
N VAL A 62 13.65 1.71 -3.79
CA VAL A 62 12.20 1.47 -3.92
C VAL A 62 11.75 0.32 -3.03
N LYS A 63 12.53 -0.78 -2.99
CA LYS A 63 12.30 -1.91 -2.07
C LYS A 63 12.40 -1.45 -0.61
N ALA A 64 13.46 -0.73 -0.25
CA ALA A 64 13.68 -0.22 1.10
C ALA A 64 12.51 0.63 1.60
N SER A 65 12.03 1.58 0.80
CA SER A 65 10.87 2.39 1.20
C SER A 65 9.56 1.60 1.27
N ALA A 66 9.44 0.43 0.62
CA ALA A 66 8.28 -0.44 0.81
C ALA A 66 8.35 -1.18 2.15
N TYR A 67 9.53 -1.69 2.51
CA TYR A 67 9.79 -2.29 3.82
C TYR A 67 9.66 -1.28 4.98
N GLU A 68 10.04 -0.03 4.76
CA GLU A 68 9.82 1.05 5.71
C GLU A 68 8.31 1.30 5.95
N ALA A 69 7.51 1.31 4.89
CA ALA A 69 6.05 1.44 5.00
C ALA A 69 5.41 0.27 5.77
N ILE A 70 5.86 -0.96 5.55
CA ILE A 70 5.42 -2.13 6.34
C ILE A 70 5.84 -1.96 7.80
N GLY A 71 7.03 -1.42 8.07
CA GLY A 71 7.49 -1.09 9.43
C GLY A 71 6.65 -0.03 10.13
N PHE A 72 6.14 0.98 9.39
CA PHE A 72 5.18 1.93 9.95
C PHE A 72 3.83 1.29 10.24
N LEU A 73 3.34 0.45 9.33
CA LEU A 73 2.10 -0.30 9.55
C LEU A 73 2.18 -1.18 10.80
N GLU A 74 3.28 -1.92 10.97
CA GLU A 74 3.55 -2.71 12.17
C GLU A 74 3.43 -1.88 13.45
N LYS A 75 4.01 -0.67 13.45
CA LYS A 75 3.94 0.28 14.57
C LYS A 75 2.53 0.81 14.80
N PHE A 76 1.78 1.14 13.75
CA PHE A 76 0.40 1.62 13.89
C PHE A 76 -0.53 0.56 14.47
N LEU A 77 -0.24 -0.71 14.24
CA LEU A 77 -0.98 -1.84 14.79
C LEU A 77 -0.59 -2.16 16.25
N GLU A 78 0.48 -1.57 16.79
CA GLU A 78 0.93 -1.86 18.17
C GLU A 78 -0.14 -1.57 19.24
N PRO A 79 -0.83 -0.42 19.24
CA PRO A 79 -1.69 -0.03 20.34
C PRO A 79 -2.98 -0.86 20.46
N SER A 80 -3.60 -1.21 19.33
CA SER A 80 -4.94 -1.83 19.31
C SER A 80 -5.06 -3.03 18.36
N GLY A 81 -4.07 -3.24 17.50
CA GLY A 81 -4.15 -4.19 16.40
C GLY A 81 -5.03 -3.72 15.24
N TRP A 82 -5.56 -2.49 15.25
CA TRP A 82 -6.27 -1.87 14.13
C TRP A 82 -5.50 -0.64 13.65
N VAL A 83 -5.63 -0.30 12.36
CA VAL A 83 -4.87 0.80 11.74
C VAL A 83 -5.23 2.14 12.36
N ALA A 84 -6.49 2.34 12.73
CA ALA A 84 -6.98 3.57 13.32
C ALA A 84 -8.08 3.30 14.35
N GLY A 85 -7.86 3.71 15.60
CA GLY A 85 -8.78 3.47 16.70
C GLY A 85 -8.58 2.10 17.37
N ASP A 86 -9.57 1.68 18.15
CA ASP A 86 -9.57 0.44 18.94
C ASP A 86 -10.50 -0.65 18.37
N HIS A 87 -11.07 -0.43 17.19
CA HIS A 87 -12.00 -1.31 16.51
C HIS A 87 -11.81 -1.27 14.99
N LEU A 88 -12.45 -2.18 14.27
CA LEU A 88 -12.45 -2.21 12.81
C LEU A 88 -12.99 -0.90 12.22
N THR A 89 -12.24 -0.31 11.30
CA THR A 89 -12.69 0.85 10.51
C THR A 89 -12.50 0.61 9.01
N ILE A 90 -12.99 1.54 8.19
CA ILE A 90 -12.71 1.54 6.75
C ILE A 90 -11.22 1.67 6.42
N ALA A 91 -10.40 2.20 7.35
CA ALA A 91 -8.96 2.30 7.17
C ALA A 91 -8.32 0.91 7.10
N ASP A 92 -8.78 -0.03 7.93
CA ASP A 92 -8.29 -1.40 7.92
C ASP A 92 -8.58 -2.09 6.59
N VAL A 93 -9.80 -1.94 6.07
CA VAL A 93 -10.19 -2.51 4.77
C VAL A 93 -9.31 -1.94 3.65
N ALA A 94 -9.14 -0.62 3.60
CA ALA A 94 -8.34 0.04 2.56
C ALA A 94 -6.84 -0.36 2.63
N CYS A 95 -6.27 -0.37 3.83
CA CYS A 95 -4.89 -0.76 4.04
C CYS A 95 -4.68 -2.25 3.79
N ALA A 96 -5.64 -3.12 4.15
CA ALA A 96 -5.52 -4.57 3.99
C ALA A 96 -5.46 -4.96 2.52
N VAL A 97 -6.28 -4.36 1.65
CA VAL A 97 -6.19 -4.54 0.17
C VAL A 97 -4.78 -4.23 -0.32
N THR A 98 -4.18 -3.16 0.18
CA THR A 98 -2.82 -2.75 -0.18
C THR A 98 -1.78 -3.74 0.34
N ALA A 99 -1.89 -4.14 1.61
CA ALA A 99 -0.95 -5.06 2.24
C ALA A 99 -0.97 -6.46 1.60
N THR A 100 -2.17 -6.99 1.29
CA THR A 100 -2.29 -8.26 0.56
C THR A 100 -1.73 -8.17 -0.85
N SER A 101 -1.87 -7.02 -1.52
CA SER A 101 -1.24 -6.80 -2.83
C SER A 101 0.28 -6.76 -2.74
N MET A 102 0.84 -6.17 -1.68
CA MET A 102 2.29 -6.19 -1.41
C MET A 102 2.81 -7.60 -1.15
N GLN A 103 2.08 -8.41 -0.36
CA GLN A 103 2.41 -9.84 -0.18
C GLN A 103 2.33 -10.59 -1.52
N ALA A 104 1.27 -10.34 -2.30
CA ALA A 104 1.09 -10.98 -3.59
C ALA A 104 2.21 -10.65 -4.58
N ILE A 105 2.80 -9.45 -4.57
CA ILE A 105 3.97 -9.22 -5.46
C ILE A 105 5.27 -9.86 -4.95
N GLY A 106 5.29 -10.42 -3.74
CA GLY A 106 6.41 -11.16 -3.17
C GLY A 106 7.24 -10.41 -2.13
N LEU A 107 6.72 -9.34 -1.50
CA LEU A 107 7.38 -8.74 -0.34
C LEU A 107 7.28 -9.69 0.85
N ASP A 108 8.37 -9.82 1.59
CA ASP A 108 8.42 -10.67 2.79
C ASP A 108 7.90 -9.93 4.03
N PHE A 109 6.87 -10.50 4.67
CA PHE A 109 6.26 -9.96 5.88
C PHE A 109 6.70 -10.72 7.14
N SER A 110 7.65 -11.66 7.03
CA SER A 110 8.06 -12.56 8.12
C SER A 110 8.49 -11.81 9.39
N GLY A 111 9.13 -10.66 9.26
CA GLY A 111 9.57 -9.79 10.36
C GLY A 111 8.48 -8.89 10.98
N TYR A 112 7.23 -8.98 10.52
CA TYR A 112 6.14 -8.06 10.91
C TYR A 112 4.93 -8.83 11.46
N PRO A 113 5.04 -9.38 12.68
CA PRO A 113 4.04 -10.28 13.25
C PRO A 113 2.66 -9.64 13.44
N LYS A 114 2.58 -8.38 13.90
CA LYS A 114 1.27 -7.70 14.09
C LYS A 114 0.58 -7.45 12.76
N THR A 115 1.36 -7.09 11.74
CA THR A 115 0.88 -6.91 10.37
C THR A 115 0.31 -8.20 9.83
N LYS A 116 1.00 -9.33 10.01
CA LYS A 116 0.50 -10.64 9.60
C LYS A 116 -0.80 -11.01 10.32
N ASP A 117 -0.84 -10.87 11.64
CA ASP A 117 -2.04 -11.17 12.43
C ASP A 117 -3.23 -10.29 12.04
N TRP A 118 -2.96 -9.01 11.74
CA TRP A 118 -3.97 -8.06 11.27
C TRP A 118 -4.47 -8.39 9.86
N ILE A 119 -3.61 -8.80 8.92
CA ILE A 119 -4.04 -9.27 7.59
C ILE A 119 -4.97 -10.47 7.72
N GLU A 120 -4.61 -11.46 8.54
CA GLU A 120 -5.44 -12.65 8.76
C GLU A 120 -6.76 -12.32 9.45
N ARG A 121 -6.80 -11.27 10.27
CA ARG A 121 -8.04 -10.73 10.83
C ARG A 121 -8.88 -10.04 9.75
N CYS A 122 -8.27 -9.24 8.89
CA CYS A 122 -8.96 -8.53 7.80
C CYS A 122 -9.58 -9.49 6.77
N LYS A 123 -8.89 -10.59 6.45
CA LYS A 123 -9.43 -11.64 5.57
C LYS A 123 -10.76 -12.23 6.08
N LYS A 124 -10.98 -12.22 7.40
CA LYS A 124 -12.21 -12.73 8.04
C LYS A 124 -13.35 -11.71 8.07
N ILE A 125 -13.14 -10.48 7.61
CA ILE A 125 -14.20 -9.47 7.50
C ILE A 125 -15.20 -9.95 6.43
N PRO A 126 -16.51 -9.98 6.73
CA PRO A 126 -17.52 -10.39 5.76
C PRO A 126 -17.38 -9.67 4.41
N GLY A 127 -17.28 -10.43 3.33
CA GLY A 127 -17.14 -9.93 1.95
C GLY A 127 -15.73 -9.49 1.55
N PHE A 128 -14.77 -9.38 2.48
CA PHE A 128 -13.41 -8.93 2.13
C PHE A 128 -12.68 -9.92 1.24
N GLN A 129 -12.60 -11.19 1.65
CA GLN A 129 -11.84 -12.20 0.92
C GLN A 129 -12.41 -12.43 -0.49
N GLU A 130 -13.74 -12.52 -0.61
CA GLU A 130 -14.43 -12.62 -1.89
C GLU A 130 -14.12 -11.43 -2.81
N ALA A 131 -14.09 -10.21 -2.26
CA ALA A 131 -13.85 -8.99 -3.05
C ALA A 131 -12.37 -8.75 -3.42
N ASN A 132 -11.42 -9.33 -2.69
CA ASN A 132 -10.00 -8.93 -2.78
C ASN A 132 -9.04 -10.06 -3.20
N GLU A 133 -9.24 -11.30 -2.75
CA GLU A 133 -8.21 -12.35 -2.87
C GLU A 133 -7.82 -12.64 -4.32
N GLU A 134 -8.81 -12.86 -5.19
CA GLU A 134 -8.58 -13.13 -6.62
C GLU A 134 -7.87 -11.96 -7.31
N GLY A 135 -8.31 -10.73 -7.02
CA GLY A 135 -7.70 -9.52 -7.60
C GLY A 135 -6.25 -9.32 -7.17
N ALA A 136 -5.95 -9.57 -5.88
CA ALA A 136 -4.61 -9.49 -5.34
C ALA A 136 -3.67 -10.53 -5.99
N GLU A 137 -4.14 -11.78 -6.16
CA GLU A 137 -3.34 -12.83 -6.77
C GLU A 137 -3.07 -12.57 -8.26
N ILE A 138 -4.08 -12.18 -9.04
CA ILE A 138 -3.90 -11.78 -10.45
C ILE A 138 -2.88 -10.65 -10.56
N PHE A 139 -2.96 -9.64 -9.68
CA PHE A 139 -2.01 -8.54 -9.65
C PHE A 139 -0.59 -9.05 -9.31
N GLY A 140 -0.47 -9.86 -8.26
CA GLY A 140 0.78 -10.47 -7.83
C GLY A 140 1.47 -11.27 -8.93
N GLU A 141 0.73 -12.16 -9.60
CA GLU A 141 1.23 -12.98 -10.70
C GLU A 141 1.74 -12.12 -11.87
N ARG A 142 0.99 -11.09 -12.27
CA ARG A 142 1.40 -10.19 -13.36
C ARG A 142 2.67 -9.42 -13.04
N VAL A 143 2.91 -9.06 -11.77
CA VAL A 143 4.15 -8.40 -11.36
C VAL A 143 5.29 -9.42 -11.29
N ARG A 144 5.10 -10.54 -10.58
CA ARG A 144 6.13 -11.57 -10.37
C ARG A 144 6.60 -12.19 -11.68
N SER A 145 5.71 -12.43 -12.64
CA SER A 145 6.07 -12.96 -13.98
C SER A 145 7.02 -12.07 -14.78
N ARG A 146 7.18 -10.80 -14.39
CA ARG A 146 8.07 -9.83 -15.04
C ARG A 146 9.35 -9.55 -14.24
N LEU A 147 9.49 -10.15 -13.06
CA LEU A 147 10.65 -9.98 -12.19
C LEU A 147 11.41 -11.31 -12.05
N PRO A 148 12.72 -11.26 -11.74
CA PRO A 148 13.45 -12.44 -11.31
C PRO A 148 12.81 -13.07 -10.05
N PRO A 149 12.95 -14.38 -9.84
CA PRO A 149 12.54 -15.03 -8.59
C PRO A 149 13.17 -14.34 -7.37
N ASN A 150 12.38 -14.13 -6.31
CA ASN A 150 12.81 -13.49 -5.06
C ASN A 150 13.38 -12.07 -5.19
N HIS A 151 13.12 -11.35 -6.30
CA HIS A 151 13.68 -10.01 -6.55
C HIS A 151 13.32 -8.96 -5.48
N LEU A 152 12.17 -9.15 -4.81
CA LEU A 152 11.65 -8.23 -3.79
C LEU A 152 11.97 -8.65 -2.36
N ALA A 153 12.61 -9.79 -2.15
CA ALA A 153 13.08 -10.19 -0.83
C ALA A 153 14.14 -9.20 -0.30
N PRO A 154 14.31 -9.07 1.02
CA PRO A 154 15.31 -8.19 1.63
C PRO A 154 16.74 -8.58 1.25
#